data_AF-A0A1V3XLV9-F1
#
_entry.id   AF-A0A1V3XLV9-F1
#
_cell.length_a   1.000
_cell.length_b   1.000
_cell.length_c   1.000
_cell.angle_alpha   90.00
_cell.angle_beta   90.00
_cell.angle_gamma   90.00
#
_symmetry.space_group_name_H-M   'P 1'
#
loop_
_entity.id
_entity.type
_entity.pdbx_description
1 polymer ?
#
loop_
_entity_poly.entity_id
_entity_poly.type
_entity_poly.pdbx_seq_one_letter_code
_entity_poly.pdbx_strand_id
1 'polypeptide(L)' 'MTGPSVRSTRQRAAISTLLETVDDFRSAQELHDELRRRAKTSA' A
#
# COMPACT_ATOMS: atom_id res chain seq x y z
N MET A 1 19.43 13.57 -12.74
CA MET A 1 18.38 14.43 -12.17
C MET A 1 17.63 13.61 -11.14
N THR A 2 17.91 13.79 -9.85
CA THR A 2 17.27 13.01 -8.78
C THR A 2 15.86 13.55 -8.58
N GLY A 3 14.84 12.72 -8.84
CA GLY A 3 13.45 13.09 -8.62
C GLY A 3 13.18 13.45 -7.15
N PRO A 4 12.08 14.19 -6.86
CA PRO A 4 11.76 14.61 -5.50
C PRO A 4 11.74 13.40 -4.54
N SER A 5 12.44 13.53 -3.42
CA SER A 5 12.47 12.49 -2.38
C SER A 5 11.06 12.23 -1.87
N VAL A 6 10.56 11.04 -2.14
CA VAL A 6 9.22 10.60 -1.73
C VAL A 6 9.21 10.52 -0.21
N ARG A 7 8.41 11.36 0.47
CA ARG A 7 8.29 11.31 1.94
C ARG A 7 7.86 9.92 2.39
N SER A 8 8.62 9.31 3.30
CA SER A 8 8.22 8.06 3.94
C SER A 8 7.11 8.34 4.95
N THR A 9 5.91 7.84 4.69
CA THR A 9 4.76 7.91 5.60
C THR A 9 4.28 6.50 5.89
N ARG A 10 3.72 6.24 7.08
CA ARG A 10 3.23 4.90 7.47
C ARG A 10 2.23 4.33 6.46
N GLN A 11 1.33 5.16 5.94
CA GLN A 11 0.38 4.76 4.89
C GLN A 11 1.10 4.36 3.60
N ARG A 12 2.14 5.09 3.19
CA ARG A 12 2.90 4.78 1.98
C ARG A 12 3.71 3.49 2.13
N ALA A 13 4.30 3.24 3.29
CA ALA A 13 4.98 1.97 3.57
C ALA A 13 4.00 0.79 3.48
N ALA A 14 2.80 0.92 4.06
CA ALA A 14 1.77 -0.12 3.97
C ALA A 14 1.32 -0.39 2.52
N ILE A 15 1.21 0.65 1.69
CA ILE A 15 0.93 0.50 0.25
C ILE A 15 2.08 -0.23 -0.46
N SER A 16 3.34 0.14 -0.22
CA SER A 16 4.50 -0.52 -0.84
C SER A 16 4.54 -2.01 -0.52
N THR A 17 4.41 -2.36 0.76
CA THR A 17 4.37 -3.75 1.21
C THR A 17 3.17 -4.50 0.64
N LEU A 18 2.01 -3.85 0.47
CA LEU A 18 0.88 -4.48 -0.21
C LEU A 18 1.23 -4.79 -1.67
N LEU A 19 1.74 -3.81 -2.41
CA LEU A 19 2.07 -3.94 -3.84
C LEU A 19 3.13 -5.01 -4.11
N GLU A 20 4.05 -5.24 -3.19
CA GLU A 20 5.03 -6.34 -3.26
C GLU A 20 4.39 -7.75 -3.15
N THR A 21 3.15 -7.84 -2.65
CA THR A 21 2.44 -9.11 -2.42
C THR A 21 1.33 -9.39 -3.42
N VAL A 22 1.05 -8.47 -4.35
CA VAL A 22 -0.03 -8.63 -5.34
C VAL A 22 0.57 -9.02 -6.67
N ASP A 23 0.24 -10.22 -7.17
CA ASP A 23 0.72 -10.71 -8.46
C ASP A 23 -0.16 -10.27 -9.64
N ASP A 24 -1.39 -9.82 -9.38
CA ASP A 24 -2.37 -9.40 -10.39
C ASP A 24 -2.74 -7.92 -10.27
N PHE A 25 -3.24 -7.35 -11.38
CA PHE A 25 -3.76 -6.00 -11.39
C PHE A 25 -5.00 -5.86 -10.49
N ARG A 26 -4.99 -4.82 -9.65
CA ARG A 26 -6.09 -4.48 -8.76
C ARG A 26 -6.45 -3.03 -8.92
N SER A 27 -7.74 -2.73 -8.87
CA SER A 27 -8.23 -1.37 -8.81
C SER A 27 -7.81 -0.69 -7.50
N ALA A 28 -7.82 0.65 -7.51
CA ALA A 28 -7.52 1.43 -6.30
C ALA A 28 -8.46 1.10 -5.13
N GLN A 29 -9.74 0.82 -5.42
CA GLN A 29 -10.72 0.41 -4.42
C GLN A 29 -10.37 -0.94 -3.80
N GLU A 30 -10.02 -1.93 -4.63
CA GLU A 30 -9.63 -3.26 -4.15
C GLU A 30 -8.36 -3.21 -3.28
N LEU A 31 -7.37 -2.40 -3.67
CA LEU A 31 -6.17 -2.17 -2.86
C LEU A 31 -6.52 -1.50 -1.52
N HIS A 32 -7.43 -0.52 -1.54
CA HIS A 32 -7.89 0.14 -0.31
C HIS A 32 -8.60 -0.83 0.63
N ASP A 33 -9.51 -1.65 0.12
CA ASP A 33 -10.25 -2.64 0.90
C ASP A 33 -9.30 -3.67 1.51
N GLU A 34 -8.29 -4.10 0.76
CA GLU A 34 -7.25 -5.01 1.26
C GLU A 34 -6.42 -4.37 2.39
N LEU A 35 -6.00 -3.11 2.24
CA LEU A 35 -5.32 -2.37 3.31
C LEU A 35 -6.20 -2.25 4.56
N ARG A 36 -7.50 -2.01 4.39
CA ARG A 36 -8.45 -1.88 5.49
C ARG A 36 -8.67 -3.22 6.21
N ARG A 37 -8.75 -4.33 5.46
CA ARG A 37 -8.83 -5.68 6.05
C ARG A 37 -7.59 -5.99 6.89
N ARG A 38 -6.39 -5.75 6.34
CA ARG A 38 -5.12 -5.98 7.05
C ARG A 38 -4.98 -5.14 8.32
N ALA A 39 -5.43 -3.89 8.29
CA ALA A 39 -5.45 -3.03 9.48
C ALA A 39 -6.42 -3.55 10.57
N LYS A 40 -7.56 -4.13 10.18
CA LYS A 40 -8.56 -4.69 11.12
C LYS A 40 -8.07 -5.96 11.82
N THR A 41 -7.26 -6.78 11.17
CA THR A 41 -6.70 -8.02 11.76
C THR A 41 -5.50 -7.75 12.68
N SER A 42 -4.92 -6.54 12.64
CA SER A 42 -3.75 -6.13 13.42
C SER A 42 -4.12 -5.38 14.72
N ALA A 43 -5.41 -5.30 15.06
CA ALA A 43 -5.94 -4.69 16.29
C ALA A 43 -6.50 -5.77 17.22
#